data_AF-A0A832Q7H1-F1
#
_entry.id   AF-A0A832Q7H1-F1
#
_cell.length_a   1.000
_cell.length_b   1.000
_cell.length_c   1.000
_cell.angle_alpha   90.00
_cell.angle_beta   90.00
_cell.angle_gamma   90.00
#
_symmetry.space_group_name_H-M   'P 1'
#
loop_
_entity.id
_entity.type
_entity.pdbx_description
1 polymer ?
#
loop_
_entity_poly.entity_id
_entity_poly.type
_entity_poly.pdbx_seq_one_letter_code
_entity_poly.pdbx_strand_id
1 'polypeptide(L)'
;MQVLTVLGTIVGIFVLQFFESFFLALLGFRLSFVLFLAWYKRIDWKKLLPVVVVVSVAFDVTMNYRLGTNLALFVLPAFLLWLSSKIFSLESIVGLHVTNFFSSFLFYILNYILPDFLERGVFGFLDWKMVLICVVKALATTVLLWLLEVLLKGWRGRGNASQIRLK
;
A
#
# COMPACT_ATOMS: atom_id res chain seq x y z
N MET A 1 -9.74 -13.11 -27.41
CA MET A 1 -9.52 -13.09 -25.94
C MET A 1 -8.66 -11.93 -25.45
N GLN A 2 -7.61 -11.51 -26.17
CA GLN A 2 -6.71 -10.44 -25.72
C GLN A 2 -7.38 -9.06 -25.58
N VAL A 3 -8.35 -8.72 -26.44
CA VAL A 3 -9.07 -7.42 -26.37
C VAL A 3 -9.94 -7.34 -25.10
N LEU A 4 -10.60 -8.44 -24.72
CA LEU A 4 -11.47 -8.49 -23.54
C LEU A 4 -10.64 -8.32 -22.25
N THR A 5 -9.44 -8.91 -22.20
CA THR A 5 -8.53 -8.76 -21.05
C THR A 5 -7.99 -7.34 -20.92
N VAL A 6 -7.69 -6.68 -22.05
CA VAL A 6 -7.25 -5.27 -22.04
C VAL A 6 -8.38 -4.37 -21.56
N LEU A 7 -9.60 -4.52 -22.09
CA LEU A 7 -10.78 -3.78 -21.63
C LEU A 7 -11.06 -4.00 -20.14
N GLY A 8 -10.99 -5.25 -19.68
CA GLY A 8 -11.16 -5.59 -18.27
C GLY A 8 -10.11 -4.92 -17.37
N THR A 9 -8.87 -4.78 -17.85
CA THR A 9 -7.79 -4.12 -17.09
C THR A 9 -8.03 -2.62 -16.97
N ILE A 10 -8.45 -1.97 -18.07
CA ILE A 10 -8.81 -0.55 -18.08
C ILE A 10 -9.97 -0.28 -17.12
N VAL A 11 -11.06 -1.04 -17.23
CA VAL A 11 -12.20 -0.93 -16.31
C VAL A 11 -11.77 -1.15 -14.86
N GLY A 12 -10.90 -2.13 -14.61
CA GLY A 12 -10.35 -2.39 -13.28
C GLY A 12 -9.59 -1.20 -12.69
N ILE A 13 -8.78 -0.49 -13.50
CA ILE A 13 -8.08 0.73 -13.06
C ILE A 13 -9.09 1.83 -12.72
N PHE A 14 -10.14 2.03 -13.52
CA PHE A 14 -11.19 3.00 -13.21
C PHE A 14 -11.94 2.69 -11.92
N VAL A 15 -12.28 1.42 -11.69
CA VAL A 15 -12.93 0.98 -10.46
C VAL A 15 -12.01 1.19 -9.26
N LEU A 16 -10.73 0.85 -9.39
CA LEU A 16 -9.73 1.06 -8.34
C LEU A 16 -9.55 2.56 -8.05
N GLN A 17 -9.53 3.41 -9.08
CA GLN A 17 -9.52 4.87 -8.94
C GLN A 17 -10.73 5.38 -8.18
N PHE A 18 -11.94 4.90 -8.54
CA PHE A 18 -13.17 5.28 -7.88
C PHE A 18 -13.11 4.95 -6.38
N PHE A 19 -12.70 3.73 -6.03
CA PHE A 19 -12.53 3.35 -4.63
C PHE A 19 -11.43 4.17 -3.94
N GLU A 20 -10.31 4.44 -4.60
CA GLU A 20 -9.26 5.30 -4.06
C GLU A 20 -9.81 6.67 -3.67
N SER A 21 -10.50 7.35 -4.60
CA SER A 21 -11.11 8.66 -4.33
C SER A 21 -12.18 8.60 -3.25
N PHE A 22 -13.01 7.54 -3.23
CA PHE A 22 -14.04 7.34 -2.22
C PHE A 22 -13.43 7.18 -0.80
N PHE A 23 -12.44 6.32 -0.64
CA PHE A 23 -11.78 6.10 0.66
C PHE A 23 -10.98 7.32 1.12
N LEU A 24 -10.35 8.03 0.18
CA LEU A 24 -9.63 9.26 0.48
C LEU A 24 -10.59 10.37 0.96
N ALA A 25 -11.76 10.52 0.33
CA ALA A 25 -12.76 11.50 0.73
C ALA A 25 -13.48 11.14 2.04
N LEU A 26 -13.87 9.87 2.22
CA LEU A 26 -14.67 9.44 3.37
C LEU A 26 -13.84 9.28 4.65
N LEU A 27 -12.67 8.65 4.54
CA LEU A 27 -11.86 8.22 5.68
C LEU A 27 -10.49 8.90 5.73
N GLY A 28 -10.04 9.53 4.64
CA GLY A 28 -8.72 10.16 4.57
C GLY A 28 -7.56 9.17 4.43
N PHE A 29 -7.82 7.95 3.95
CA PHE A 29 -6.83 6.90 3.72
C PHE A 29 -6.67 6.59 2.24
N ARG A 30 -5.47 6.17 1.84
CA ARG A 30 -5.18 5.71 0.49
C ARG A 30 -5.30 4.19 0.41
N LEU A 31 -6.36 3.70 -0.22
CA LEU A 31 -6.67 2.27 -0.30
C LEU A 31 -5.58 1.51 -1.07
N SER A 32 -5.07 2.10 -2.14
CA SER A 32 -4.01 1.54 -2.97
C SER A 32 -2.75 1.23 -2.17
N PHE A 33 -2.41 2.07 -1.20
CA PHE A 33 -1.24 1.86 -0.34
C PHE A 33 -1.46 0.68 0.62
N VAL A 34 -2.66 0.57 1.21
CA VAL A 34 -3.02 -0.57 2.07
C VAL A 34 -2.93 -1.88 1.28
N LEU A 35 -3.51 -1.90 0.07
CA LEU A 35 -3.46 -3.05 -0.83
C LEU A 35 -2.02 -3.40 -1.24
N PHE A 36 -1.21 -2.39 -1.56
CA PHE A 36 0.20 -2.57 -1.88
C PHE A 36 0.97 -3.24 -0.73
N LEU A 37 0.83 -2.73 0.50
CA LEU A 37 1.47 -3.34 1.67
C LEU A 37 0.97 -4.76 1.94
N ALA A 38 -0.33 -5.01 1.78
CA ALA A 38 -0.91 -6.34 1.96
C ALA A 38 -0.38 -7.36 0.95
N TRP A 39 -0.10 -6.94 -0.28
CA TRP A 39 0.43 -7.80 -1.35
C TRP A 39 1.96 -7.89 -1.37
N TYR A 40 2.69 -6.92 -0.80
CA TYR A 40 4.15 -6.85 -0.81
C TYR A 40 4.84 -8.17 -0.40
N LYS A 41 4.33 -8.84 0.65
CA LYS A 41 4.90 -10.11 1.14
C LYS A 41 4.28 -11.36 0.50
N ARG A 42 3.26 -11.20 -0.34
CA ARG A 42 2.46 -12.31 -0.89
C ARG A 42 2.74 -12.57 -2.35
N ILE A 43 3.17 -11.56 -3.09
CA ILE A 43 3.44 -11.62 -4.53
C ILE A 43 4.92 -11.36 -4.75
N ASP A 44 5.53 -12.09 -5.69
CA ASP A 44 6.91 -11.82 -6.12
C ASP A 44 7.08 -10.36 -6.54
N TRP A 45 8.12 -9.68 -6.04
CA TRP A 45 8.37 -8.27 -6.35
C TRP A 45 8.46 -8.00 -7.87
N LYS A 46 8.98 -8.96 -8.65
CA LYS A 46 9.05 -8.89 -10.12
C LYS A 46 7.68 -8.77 -10.80
N LYS A 47 6.63 -9.33 -10.20
CA LYS A 47 5.25 -9.27 -10.70
C LYS A 47 4.48 -8.09 -10.12
N LEU A 48 4.79 -7.73 -8.87
CA LEU A 48 4.15 -6.60 -8.19
C LEU A 48 4.58 -5.25 -8.79
N LEU A 49 5.87 -5.10 -9.09
CA LEU A 49 6.44 -3.82 -9.55
C LEU A 49 5.82 -3.29 -10.86
N PRO A 50 5.61 -4.09 -11.93
CA PRO A 50 4.93 -3.61 -13.13
C PRO A 50 3.51 -3.11 -12.85
N VAL A 51 2.75 -3.83 -12.02
CA VAL A 51 1.39 -3.44 -11.63
C VAL A 51 1.41 -2.12 -10.87
N VAL A 52 2.33 -1.99 -9.91
CA VAL A 52 2.52 -0.78 -9.12
C VAL A 52 2.88 0.40 -10.01
N VAL A 53 3.79 0.23 -10.98
CA VAL A 53 4.16 1.29 -11.93
C VAL A 53 2.94 1.78 -12.70
N VAL A 54 2.16 0.87 -13.30
CA VAL A 54 0.98 1.24 -14.10
C VAL A 54 -0.07 1.97 -13.23
N VAL A 55 -0.34 1.44 -12.04
CA VAL A 55 -1.30 2.03 -11.10
C VAL A 55 -0.82 3.40 -10.59
N SER A 56 0.46 3.54 -10.25
CA SER A 56 1.03 4.82 -9.82
C SER A 56 0.96 5.89 -10.91
N VAL A 57 1.22 5.53 -12.17
CA VAL A 57 1.08 6.47 -13.31
C VAL A 57 -0.38 6.90 -13.47
N ALA A 58 -1.35 5.97 -13.37
CA ALA A 58 -2.77 6.32 -13.41
C ALA A 58 -3.16 7.27 -12.27
N PHE A 59 -2.62 7.06 -11.07
CA PHE A 59 -2.85 7.97 -9.94
C PHE A 59 -2.19 9.33 -10.11
N ASP A 60 -0.97 9.39 -10.64
CA ASP A 60 -0.30 10.67 -10.90
C ASP A 60 -1.12 11.52 -11.89
N VAL A 61 -1.62 10.91 -12.96
CA VAL A 61 -2.47 11.58 -13.96
C VAL A 61 -3.79 12.06 -13.36
N THR A 62 -4.46 11.23 -12.57
CA THR A 62 -5.78 11.58 -12.01
C THR A 62 -5.73 12.56 -10.84
N MET A 63 -4.66 12.53 -10.04
CA MET A 63 -4.44 13.45 -8.91
C MET A 63 -3.67 14.71 -9.30
N ASN A 64 -3.30 14.86 -10.58
CA ASN A 64 -2.48 15.95 -11.12
C ASN A 64 -1.11 16.11 -10.43
N TYR A 65 -0.51 15.01 -10.00
CA TYR A 65 0.87 15.02 -9.50
C TYR A 65 1.87 14.90 -10.66
N ARG A 66 3.12 15.30 -10.41
CA ARG A 66 4.22 14.96 -11.32
C ARG A 66 4.36 13.44 -11.43
N LEU A 67 4.61 12.97 -12.65
CA LEU A 67 4.83 11.56 -12.94
C LEU A 67 5.95 10.97 -12.05
N GLY A 68 5.66 9.84 -11.42
CA GLY A 68 6.56 9.13 -10.50
C GLY A 68 6.34 9.47 -9.02
N THR A 69 5.50 10.46 -8.67
CA THR A 69 5.26 10.85 -7.28
C THR A 69 4.62 9.71 -6.49
N ASN A 70 3.52 9.13 -6.98
CA ASN A 70 2.88 8.00 -6.30
C ASN A 70 3.77 6.74 -6.28
N LEU A 71 4.62 6.56 -7.28
CA LEU A 71 5.57 5.45 -7.30
C LEU A 71 6.59 5.61 -6.16
N ALA A 72 7.16 6.81 -5.99
CA ALA A 72 8.08 7.10 -4.89
C ALA A 72 7.40 6.94 -3.52
N LEU A 73 6.13 7.37 -3.41
CA LEU A 73 5.32 7.19 -2.20
C LEU A 73 5.13 5.71 -1.83
N PHE A 74 5.09 4.77 -2.78
CA PHE A 74 4.98 3.34 -2.46
C PHE A 74 6.35 2.67 -2.26
N VAL A 75 7.35 3.05 -3.05
CA VAL A 75 8.69 2.44 -3.02
C VAL A 75 9.46 2.81 -1.75
N LEU A 76 9.37 4.05 -1.27
CA LEU A 76 10.11 4.48 -0.06
C LEU A 76 9.67 3.73 1.21
N PRO A 77 8.36 3.61 1.52
CA PRO A 77 7.89 2.75 2.61
C PRO A 77 8.21 1.26 2.42
N ALA A 78 8.17 0.76 1.18
CA ALA A 78 8.57 -0.63 0.90
C ALA A 78 10.06 -0.87 1.11
N PHE A 79 10.89 0.11 0.78
CA PHE A 79 12.33 0.07 1.07
C PHE A 79 12.59 0.00 2.57
N LEU A 80 11.84 0.77 3.38
CA LEU A 80 11.90 0.66 4.84
C LEU A 80 11.49 -0.74 5.32
N LEU A 81 10.44 -1.34 4.76
CA LEU A 81 10.03 -2.70 5.08
C LEU A 81 11.12 -3.72 4.73
N TRP A 82 11.71 -3.59 3.55
CA TRP A 82 12.83 -4.43 3.14
C TRP A 82 14.03 -4.27 4.08
N LEU A 83 14.38 -3.04 4.48
CA LEU A 83 15.47 -2.81 5.42
C LEU A 83 15.17 -3.44 6.80
N SER A 84 13.95 -3.25 7.29
CA SER A 84 13.51 -3.84 8.55
C SER A 84 13.50 -5.36 8.53
N SER A 85 13.27 -5.97 7.36
CA SER A 85 13.32 -7.44 7.17
C SER A 85 14.71 -8.04 7.40
N LYS A 86 15.77 -7.25 7.23
CA LYS A 86 17.15 -7.67 7.44
C LYS A 86 17.60 -7.55 8.89
N ILE A 87 17.03 -6.57 9.60
CA ILE A 87 17.40 -6.23 10.98
C ILE A 87 16.56 -7.06 11.97
N PHE A 88 15.28 -7.25 11.69
CA PHE A 88 14.34 -7.94 12.57
C PHE A 88 13.84 -9.24 11.94
N SER A 89 13.67 -10.28 12.76
CA SER A 89 12.89 -11.45 12.35
C SER A 89 11.41 -11.08 12.24
N LEU A 90 10.98 -10.86 11.00
CA LEU A 90 9.59 -10.58 10.63
C LEU A 90 8.64 -11.77 10.87
N GLU A 91 9.17 -12.91 11.32
CA GLU A 91 8.38 -14.09 11.71
C GLU A 91 7.65 -13.86 13.04
N SER A 92 8.14 -12.93 13.86
CA SER A 92 7.43 -12.50 15.06
C SER A 92 6.22 -11.61 14.69
N ILE A 93 5.03 -11.98 15.18
CA ILE A 93 3.78 -11.23 14.96
C ILE A 93 3.96 -9.76 15.36
N VAL A 94 4.64 -9.51 16.48
CA VAL A 94 4.91 -8.16 16.99
C VAL A 94 5.83 -7.38 16.04
N GLY A 95 6.93 -7.98 15.58
CA GLY A 95 7.87 -7.32 14.66
C GLY A 95 7.22 -6.93 13.34
N LEU A 96 6.30 -7.77 12.82
CA LEU A 96 5.52 -7.47 11.62
C LEU A 96 4.64 -6.22 11.79
N HIS A 97 3.89 -6.12 12.89
CA HIS A 97 3.00 -4.98 13.11
C HIS A 97 3.76 -3.69 13.36
N VAL A 98 4.86 -3.75 14.11
CA VAL A 98 5.72 -2.58 14.36
C VAL A 98 6.32 -2.05 13.05
N THR A 99 6.84 -2.94 12.20
CA THR A 99 7.41 -2.55 10.91
C THR A 99 6.37 -2.01 9.93
N ASN A 100 5.17 -2.60 9.89
CA ASN A 100 4.04 -2.08 9.12
C ASN A 100 3.60 -0.70 9.60
N PHE A 101 3.60 -0.46 10.92
CA PHE A 101 3.30 0.85 11.50
C PHE A 101 4.30 1.90 11.04
N PHE A 102 5.61 1.65 11.18
CA PHE A 102 6.63 2.61 10.75
C PHE A 102 6.62 2.86 9.24
N SER A 103 6.38 1.82 8.42
CA SER A 103 6.20 1.97 6.98
C SER A 103 4.99 2.84 6.64
N SER A 104 3.85 2.61 7.29
CA SER A 104 2.64 3.41 7.10
C SER A 104 2.82 4.85 7.60
N PHE A 105 3.53 5.03 8.70
CA PHE A 105 3.84 6.36 9.24
C PHE A 105 4.72 7.16 8.28
N LEU A 106 5.78 6.54 7.75
CA LEU A 106 6.63 7.13 6.74
C LEU A 106 5.84 7.51 5.49
N PHE A 107 4.93 6.64 5.03
CA PHE A 107 4.04 6.93 3.91
C PHE A 107 3.23 8.21 4.12
N TYR A 108 2.55 8.34 5.27
CA TYR A 108 1.72 9.52 5.52
C TYR A 108 2.55 10.81 5.64
N ILE A 109 3.73 10.76 6.25
CA ILE A 109 4.65 11.91 6.27
C ILE A 109 5.07 12.28 4.85
N LEU A 110 5.50 11.30 4.05
CA LEU A 110 5.92 11.55 2.67
C LEU A 110 4.77 12.06 1.82
N ASN A 111 3.53 11.64 2.07
CA ASN A 111 2.37 12.12 1.34
C ASN A 111 2.11 13.63 1.54
N TYR A 112 2.59 14.23 2.64
CA TYR A 112 2.54 15.69 2.85
C TYR A 112 3.75 16.42 2.25
N ILE A 113 4.92 15.79 2.22
CA ILE A 113 6.17 16.47 1.87
C ILE A 113 6.54 16.29 0.40
N LEU A 114 6.39 15.06 -0.11
CA LEU A 114 6.95 14.62 -1.38
C LEU A 114 6.27 15.26 -2.61
N PRO A 115 4.93 15.41 -2.66
CA PRO A 115 4.29 16.09 -3.79
C PRO A 115 4.77 17.54 -3.96
N ASP A 116 4.77 18.33 -2.89
CA ASP A 116 5.24 19.73 -2.92
C ASP A 116 6.72 19.83 -3.30
N PHE A 117 7.55 18.92 -2.76
CA PHE A 117 8.97 18.86 -3.06
C PHE A 117 9.23 18.56 -4.53
N LEU A 118 8.53 17.56 -5.08
CA LEU A 118 8.70 17.20 -6.48
C LEU A 118 8.10 18.25 -7.40
N GLU A 119 6.99 18.88 -7.06
CA GLU A 119 6.29 19.86 -7.91
C GLU A 119 6.94 21.23 -7.93
N ARG A 120 7.36 21.74 -6.77
CA ARG A 120 7.81 23.13 -6.60
C ARG A 120 9.26 23.24 -6.14
N GLY A 121 9.90 22.13 -5.80
CA GLY A 121 11.26 22.13 -5.23
C GLY A 121 11.31 22.62 -3.78
N VAL A 122 10.17 22.75 -3.12
CA VAL A 122 10.06 23.25 -1.74
C VAL A 122 9.51 22.14 -0.86
N PHE A 123 10.09 21.95 0.33
CA PHE A 123 9.55 21.00 1.28
C PHE A 123 8.14 21.42 1.73
N GLY A 124 7.20 20.48 1.70
CA GLY A 124 5.86 20.68 2.26
C GLY A 124 5.92 21.06 3.74
N PHE A 125 4.94 21.84 4.20
CA PHE A 125 4.85 22.26 5.60
C PHE A 125 4.32 21.13 6.48
N LEU A 126 5.04 20.82 7.55
CA LEU A 126 4.68 19.76 8.50
C LEU A 126 4.56 20.33 9.92
N ASP A 127 3.33 20.57 10.36
CA ASP A 127 3.03 20.97 11.75
C ASP A 127 2.97 19.75 12.68
N TRP A 128 3.22 19.94 13.97
CA TRP A 128 3.12 18.89 14.98
C TRP A 128 1.72 18.27 15.05
N LYS A 129 0.68 19.07 14.79
CA LYS A 129 -0.70 18.58 14.65
C LYS A 129 -0.84 17.59 13.48
N MET A 130 -0.18 17.86 12.36
CA MET A 130 -0.20 16.97 11.19
C MET A 130 0.56 15.67 11.47
N VAL A 131 1.66 15.75 12.22
CA VAL A 131 2.40 14.55 12.68
C VAL A 131 1.50 13.65 13.52
N LEU A 132 0.75 14.20 14.47
CA LEU A 132 -0.21 13.42 15.27
C LEU A 132 -1.30 12.77 14.41
N ILE A 133 -1.82 13.47 13.40
CA ILE A 133 -2.77 12.90 12.44
C ILE A 133 -2.12 11.74 11.67
N CYS A 134 -0.85 11.88 11.25
CA CYS A 134 -0.11 10.81 10.59
C CYS A 134 0.05 9.59 11.48
N VAL A 135 0.31 9.77 12.79
CA VAL A 135 0.38 8.66 13.76
C VAL A 135 -0.96 7.93 13.82
N VAL A 136 -2.07 8.65 13.98
CA VAL A 136 -3.42 8.04 14.03
C VAL A 136 -3.73 7.29 12.74
N LYS A 137 -3.42 7.88 11.57
CA LYS A 137 -3.62 7.22 10.27
C LYS A 137 -2.73 5.98 10.11
N ALA A 138 -1.48 6.03 10.58
CA ALA A 138 -0.59 4.88 10.54
C ALA A 138 -1.09 3.73 11.43
N LEU A 139 -1.60 4.04 12.63
CA LEU A 139 -2.22 3.05 13.51
C LEU A 139 -3.45 2.41 12.84
N ALA A 140 -4.36 3.23 12.32
CA ALA A 140 -5.55 2.73 11.63
C ALA A 140 -5.21 1.87 10.40
N THR A 141 -4.18 2.26 9.64
CA THR A 141 -3.69 1.47 8.50
C THR A 141 -3.11 0.13 8.95
N THR A 142 -2.38 0.11 10.06
CA THR A 142 -1.82 -1.13 10.62
C THR A 142 -2.93 -2.08 11.09
N VAL A 143 -3.99 -1.54 11.71
CA VAL A 143 -5.17 -2.31 12.09
C VAL A 143 -5.90 -2.86 10.85
N LEU A 144 -6.06 -2.05 9.81
CA LEU A 144 -6.64 -2.50 8.54
C LEU A 144 -5.83 -3.61 7.88
N LEU A 145 -4.50 -3.52 7.88
CA LEU A 145 -3.62 -4.58 7.37
C LEU A 145 -3.80 -5.87 8.17
N TRP A 146 -3.88 -5.78 9.50
CA TRP A 146 -4.14 -6.95 10.35
C TRP A 146 -5.52 -7.57 10.06
N LEU A 147 -6.58 -6.76 9.90
CA LEU A 147 -7.91 -7.24 9.52
C LEU A 147 -7.90 -7.94 8.15
N LEU A 148 -7.24 -7.36 7.16
CA LEU A 148 -7.05 -7.97 5.84
C LEU A 148 -6.30 -9.30 5.94
N GLU A 149 -5.28 -9.40 6.79
CA GLU A 149 -4.58 -10.65 7.04
C GLU A 149 -5.51 -11.73 7.61
N VAL A 150 -6.33 -11.40 8.60
CA VAL A 150 -7.31 -12.32 9.19
C VAL A 150 -8.34 -12.77 8.15
N LEU A 151 -8.91 -11.84 7.39
CA LEU A 151 -9.89 -12.15 6.34
C LEU A 151 -9.30 -13.08 5.26
N LEU A 152 -8.08 -12.79 4.82
CA LEU A 152 -7.43 -13.57 3.77
C LEU A 152 -6.91 -14.94 4.26
N LYS A 153 -6.60 -15.10 5.57
CA LYS A 153 -6.29 -16.41 6.17
C LYS A 153 -7.50 -17.35 6.07
N GLY A 154 -8.72 -16.82 6.21
CA GLY A 154 -9.97 -17.59 6.05
C GLY A 154 -10.14 -18.21 4.66
N TRP A 155 -9.64 -17.59 3.60
CA TRP A 155 -9.67 -18.15 2.24
C TRP A 155 -8.66 -19.30 2.03
N ARG A 156 -7.54 -19.31 2.75
CA ARG A 156 -6.52 -20.37 2.65
C ARG A 156 -6.94 -21.68 3.33
N GLY A 157 -7.73 -21.61 4.41
CA GLY A 157 -8.17 -22.78 5.17
C GLY A 157 -9.04 -23.78 4.39
N ARG A 158 -9.67 -23.37 3.28
CA ARG A 158 -10.49 -24.26 2.44
C ARG A 158 -9.68 -25.12 1.48
N GLY A 159 -8.45 -24.72 1.13
CA GLY A 159 -7.61 -25.45 0.17
C GLY A 159 -6.78 -26.59 0.77
N ASN A 160 -6.63 -26.62 2.10
CA ASN A 160 -5.75 -27.60 2.78
C ASN A 160 -6.53 -28.72 3.50
N ALA A 161 -7.86 -28.69 3.49
CA ALA A 161 -8.70 -29.74 4.08
C ALA A 161 -8.65 -31.07 3.29
N SER A 162 -8.08 -31.07 2.08
CA SER A 162 -7.90 -32.26 1.24
C SER A 162 -6.58 -33.01 1.46
N GLN A 163 -5.66 -32.51 2.30
CA GLN A 163 -4.43 -33.23 2.66
C GLN A 163 -4.57 -34.02 3.98
N ILE A 164 -5.65 -34.79 4.11
CA ILE A 164 -5.72 -35.84 5.13
C ILE A 164 -4.67 -36.88 4.75
N ARG A 165 -3.51 -36.84 5.42
CA ARG A 165 -2.52 -37.92 5.39
C ARG A 165 -3.20 -39.16 5.98
N LEU A 166 -3.54 -40.12 5.13
CA LEU A 166 -3.82 -41.49 5.58
C LEU A 166 -2.52 -42.02 6.21
N LYS A 167 -2.61 -42.39 7.48
CA LYS A 167 -1.56 -43.09 8.24
C LYS A 167 -1.35 -44.49 7.68
#